data_AF-A0A8H8IVD0-F1
#
_entry.id   AF-A0A8H8IVD0-F1
#
_cell.length_a   1.000
_cell.length_b   1.000
_cell.length_c   1.000
_cell.angle_alpha   90.00
_cell.angle_beta   90.00
_cell.angle_gamma   90.00
#
_symmetry.space_group_name_H-M   'P 1'
#
loop_
_entity.id
_entity.type
_entity.pdbx_description
1 polymer ?
#
loop_
_entity_poly.entity_id
_entity_poly.type
_entity_poly.pdbx_seq_one_letter_code
_entity_poly.pdbx_strand_id
1 'polypeptide(L)'
;MSTDWQLLCNRLMSFLWTPTWITEARNKALAAKYRDSGHYKETPVQFALRKKNFIHMVENWNDLTVIAEVARSAPTQWRTIVNHEEIADWATYVTRIKEQEDLLQDWPKHHSSGHVSSDTVREVMKAIKAERHKRHGHKANAHSVDSKGFKSKRKQSDTFKGYGVL
;
A
#
# COMPACT_ATOMS: atom_id res chain seq x y z
N MET A 1 22.27 -3.99 45.51
CA MET A 1 22.48 -3.02 44.42
C MET A 1 22.16 -1.64 45.00
N SER A 2 23.12 -0.71 45.01
CA SER A 2 23.01 0.59 45.69
C SER A 2 21.81 1.39 45.15
N THR A 3 20.93 1.81 46.07
CA THR A 3 19.72 2.60 45.80
C THR A 3 20.05 3.96 45.16
N ASP A 4 21.25 4.49 45.41
CA ASP A 4 21.71 5.78 44.88
C ASP A 4 21.94 5.74 43.36
N TRP A 5 22.46 4.61 42.86
CA TRP A 5 22.68 4.43 41.42
C TRP A 5 21.36 4.38 40.65
N GLN A 6 20.38 3.63 41.16
CA GLN A 6 19.05 3.56 40.55
C GLN A 6 18.35 4.93 40.61
N LEU A 7 18.48 5.66 41.71
CA LEU A 7 17.91 7.00 41.85
C LEU A 7 18.54 8.01 40.88
N LEU A 8 19.87 7.98 40.72
CA LEU A 8 20.58 8.81 39.75
C LEU A 8 20.11 8.51 38.32
N CYS A 9 20.06 7.22 37.95
CA CYS A 9 19.56 6.79 36.66
C CYS A 9 18.12 7.27 36.45
N ASN A 10 17.23 7.11 37.42
CA ASN A 10 15.84 7.58 37.33
C ASN A 10 15.73 9.10 37.14
N ARG A 11 16.59 9.89 37.82
CA ARG A 11 16.65 11.34 37.63
C ARG A 11 17.18 11.74 36.26
N LEU A 12 18.23 11.09 35.78
CA LEU A 12 18.75 11.31 34.43
C LEU A 12 17.71 10.94 33.37
N MET A 13 17.05 9.80 33.53
CA MET A 13 15.99 9.34 32.64
C MET A 13 14.82 10.32 32.62
N SER A 14 14.31 10.78 33.78
CA SER A 14 13.21 11.77 33.80
C SER A 14 13.60 13.15 33.26
N PHE A 15 14.86 13.56 33.39
CA PHE A 15 15.36 14.80 32.82
C PHE A 15 15.52 14.72 31.30
N LEU A 16 16.05 13.60 30.78
CA LEU A 16 16.33 13.40 29.36
C LEU A 16 15.10 12.93 28.56
N TRP A 17 14.27 12.07 29.15
CA TRP A 17 13.05 11.51 28.56
C TRP A 17 11.81 12.27 29.01
N THR A 18 11.75 13.52 28.57
CA THR A 18 10.52 14.30 28.67
C THR A 18 9.39 13.62 27.88
N PRO A 19 8.11 13.77 28.28
CA PRO A 19 6.98 13.18 27.56
C PRO A 19 6.92 13.57 26.07
N THR A 20 7.36 14.78 25.73
CA THR A 20 7.48 15.25 24.34
C THR A 20 8.54 14.45 23.59
N TRP A 21 9.73 14.26 24.18
CA TRP A 21 10.77 13.43 23.58
C TRP A 21 10.30 12.00 23.37
N ILE A 22 9.62 11.38 24.35
CA ILE A 22 9.11 10.00 24.24
C ILE A 22 8.12 9.90 23.07
N THR A 23 7.24 10.89 22.93
CA THR A 23 6.26 10.95 21.84
C THR A 23 6.95 11.09 20.48
N GLU A 24 7.94 11.98 20.36
CA GLU A 24 8.72 12.14 19.12
C GLU A 24 9.52 10.89 18.78
N ALA A 25 10.15 10.27 19.77
CA ALA A 25 10.92 9.04 19.63
C ALA A 25 10.01 7.88 19.18
N ARG A 26 8.81 7.76 19.76
CA ARG A 26 7.78 6.80 19.31
C ARG A 26 7.39 7.05 17.86
N ASN A 27 7.09 8.30 17.51
CA ASN A 27 6.72 8.65 16.13
C ASN A 27 7.84 8.33 15.14
N LYS A 28 9.10 8.60 15.49
CA LYS A 28 10.27 8.24 14.68
C LYS A 28 10.43 6.73 14.57
N ALA A 29 10.26 5.99 15.66
CA ALA A 29 10.32 4.54 15.67
C ALA A 29 9.28 3.93 14.72
N LEU A 30 8.02 4.38 14.79
CA LEU A 30 6.92 3.87 13.95
C LEU A 30 7.03 4.31 12.49
N ALA A 31 7.55 5.51 12.22
CA ALA A 31 7.73 6.03 10.86
C ALA A 31 8.94 5.43 10.12
N ALA A 32 9.93 4.89 10.84
CA ALA A 32 11.15 4.34 10.25
C ALA A 32 10.85 3.23 9.22
N LYS A 33 11.35 3.39 8.00
CA LYS A 33 11.20 2.42 6.89
C LYS A 33 12.54 1.77 6.50
N TYR A 34 12.45 0.72 5.70
CA TYR A 34 13.63 0.12 5.07
C TYR A 34 14.29 1.12 4.10
N ARG A 35 15.61 1.29 4.24
CA ARG A 35 16.47 2.22 3.48
C ARG A 35 16.01 3.67 3.54
N ASP A 36 15.56 4.09 4.71
CA ASP A 36 15.16 5.49 4.98
C ASP A 36 16.32 6.48 4.82
N SER A 37 16.01 7.78 4.83
CA SER A 37 17.03 8.84 4.79
C SER A 37 18.04 8.64 5.94
N GLY A 38 19.33 8.49 5.58
CA GLY A 38 20.40 8.16 6.54
C GLY A 38 20.76 6.67 6.63
N HIS A 39 19.94 5.78 6.07
CA HIS A 39 20.13 4.32 6.10
C HIS A 39 20.05 3.66 4.70
N TYR A 40 20.36 4.41 3.64
CA TYR A 40 20.21 3.99 2.24
C TYR A 40 20.95 2.68 1.86
N LYS A 41 22.01 2.33 2.57
CA LYS A 41 22.84 1.13 2.37
C LYS A 41 22.49 -0.01 3.34
N GLU A 42 21.45 0.14 4.15
CA GLU A 42 21.14 -0.87 5.16
C GLU A 42 20.71 -2.20 4.53
N THR A 43 21.16 -3.29 5.14
CA THR A 43 20.73 -4.64 4.80
C THR A 43 19.40 -4.98 5.48
N PRO A 44 18.65 -5.97 5.00
CA PRO A 44 17.42 -6.42 5.63
C PRO A 44 17.55 -6.73 7.12
N VAL A 45 18.62 -7.42 7.52
CA VAL A 45 18.90 -7.74 8.93
C VAL A 45 19.15 -6.46 9.74
N GLN A 46 19.97 -5.54 9.20
CA GLN A 46 20.27 -4.28 9.86
C GLN A 46 19.02 -3.43 10.10
N PHE A 47 18.11 -3.40 9.12
CA PHE A 47 16.82 -2.73 9.26
C PHE A 47 15.97 -3.32 10.39
N ALA A 48 15.82 -4.65 10.42
CA ALA A 48 15.05 -5.33 11.45
C ALA A 48 15.58 -5.00 12.85
N LEU A 49 16.90 -5.09 13.06
CA LEU A 49 17.55 -4.75 14.32
C LEU A 49 17.38 -3.28 14.69
N ARG A 50 17.57 -2.36 13.73
CA ARG A 50 17.39 -0.92 13.95
C ARG A 50 15.96 -0.59 14.39
N LYS A 51 14.96 -1.15 13.71
CA LYS A 51 13.55 -0.94 14.01
C LYS A 51 13.20 -1.50 15.39
N LYS A 52 13.66 -2.71 15.74
CA LYS A 52 13.49 -3.26 17.10
C LYS A 52 14.09 -2.35 18.16
N ASN A 53 15.33 -1.88 17.97
CA ASN A 53 15.99 -1.00 18.92
C ASN A 53 15.22 0.32 19.12
N PHE A 54 14.68 0.91 18.05
CA PHE A 54 13.87 2.12 18.16
C PHE A 54 12.57 1.90 18.93
N ILE A 55 11.89 0.77 18.71
CA ILE A 55 10.68 0.42 19.47
C ILE A 55 11.02 0.22 20.95
N HIS A 56 12.03 -0.61 21.24
CA HIS A 56 12.45 -0.92 22.61
C HIS A 56 13.03 0.27 23.38
N MET A 57 13.47 1.31 22.69
CA MET A 57 13.91 2.56 23.32
C MET A 57 12.76 3.31 24.00
N VAL A 58 11.52 3.15 23.52
CA VAL A 58 10.34 3.85 24.03
C VAL A 58 9.32 2.92 24.68
N GLU A 59 9.24 1.66 24.24
CA GLU A 59 8.21 0.72 24.65
C GLU A 59 8.73 -0.72 24.69
N ASN A 60 8.37 -1.47 25.73
CA ASN A 60 8.78 -2.86 25.87
C ASN A 60 7.81 -3.81 25.16
N TRP A 61 7.80 -3.75 23.83
CA TRP A 61 6.96 -4.62 22.98
C TRP A 61 7.44 -6.07 23.03
N ASN A 62 6.49 -7.00 22.88
CA ASN A 62 6.83 -8.41 22.74
C ASN A 62 7.33 -8.72 21.32
N ASP A 63 8.05 -9.83 21.15
CA ASP A 63 8.68 -10.15 19.87
C ASP A 63 7.67 -10.23 18.71
N LEU A 64 6.48 -10.81 18.92
CA LEU A 64 5.43 -10.89 17.88
C LEU A 64 4.99 -9.49 17.41
N THR A 65 4.76 -8.57 18.34
CA THR A 65 4.38 -7.19 18.02
C THR A 65 5.49 -6.44 17.31
N VAL A 66 6.75 -6.68 17.69
CA VAL A 66 7.91 -6.11 16.99
C VAL A 66 8.03 -6.68 15.58
N ILE A 67 7.92 -8.00 15.40
CA ILE A 67 8.00 -8.66 14.09
C ILE A 67 6.89 -8.12 13.17
N ALA A 68 5.66 -8.02 13.67
CA ALA A 68 4.54 -7.48 12.91
C ALA A 68 4.79 -6.04 12.45
N GLU A 69 5.37 -5.21 13.32
CA GLU A 69 5.69 -3.82 13.02
C GLU A 69 6.87 -3.67 12.03
N VAL A 70 7.87 -4.54 12.14
CA VAL A 70 8.96 -4.64 11.14
C VAL A 70 8.39 -5.04 9.79
N ALA A 71 7.54 -6.08 9.74
CA ALA A 71 6.89 -6.55 8.52
C ALA A 71 5.94 -5.52 7.90
N ARG A 72 5.28 -4.69 8.73
CA ARG A 72 4.46 -3.57 8.29
C ARG A 72 5.28 -2.45 7.65
N SER A 73 6.47 -2.21 8.18
CA SER A 73 7.37 -1.11 7.76
C SER A 73 8.34 -1.53 6.65
N ALA A 74 8.44 -2.83 6.37
CA ALA A 74 9.18 -3.40 5.27
C ALA A 74 8.50 -3.15 3.91
N PRO A 75 9.25 -3.26 2.79
CA PRO A 75 8.66 -3.31 1.46
C PRO A 75 7.61 -4.43 1.37
N THR A 76 6.48 -4.17 0.70
CA THR A 76 5.35 -5.10 0.61
C THR A 76 5.76 -6.47 0.04
N GLN A 77 6.77 -6.50 -0.82
CA GLN A 77 7.32 -7.69 -1.46
C GLN A 77 8.00 -8.63 -0.48
N TRP A 78 8.49 -8.15 0.67
CA TRP A 78 9.07 -9.03 1.67
C TRP A 78 8.07 -10.07 2.18
N ARG A 79 6.76 -9.73 2.17
CA ARG A 79 5.69 -10.66 2.56
C ARG A 79 5.56 -11.87 1.64
N THR A 80 6.07 -11.81 0.40
CA THR A 80 6.08 -12.96 -0.50
C THR A 80 7.30 -13.85 -0.30
N ILE A 81 8.32 -13.37 0.41
CA ILE A 81 9.59 -14.06 0.62
C ILE A 81 9.63 -14.66 2.03
N VAL A 82 9.15 -13.90 3.03
CA VAL A 82 9.15 -14.26 4.44
C VAL A 82 7.71 -14.46 4.90
N ASN A 83 7.37 -15.68 5.30
CA ASN A 83 6.10 -15.93 5.97
C ASN A 83 6.20 -15.51 7.44
N HIS A 84 5.73 -14.31 7.75
CA HIS A 84 5.80 -13.75 9.10
C HIS A 84 4.84 -14.44 10.10
N GLU A 85 3.83 -15.17 9.64
CA GLU A 85 2.84 -15.84 10.50
C GLU A 85 3.40 -17.11 11.16
N GLU A 86 4.43 -17.72 10.57
CA GLU A 86 5.07 -18.94 11.08
C GLU A 86 6.19 -18.64 12.09
N ILE A 87 6.52 -17.37 12.34
CA ILE A 87 7.68 -16.97 13.13
C ILE A 87 7.23 -16.52 14.52
N ALA A 88 7.54 -17.33 15.53
CA ALA A 88 7.07 -17.11 16.90
C ALA A 88 7.97 -16.19 17.75
N ASP A 89 9.28 -16.12 17.42
CA ASP A 89 10.27 -15.42 18.23
C ASP A 89 11.26 -14.61 17.38
N TRP A 90 11.93 -13.66 18.02
CA TRP A 90 12.84 -12.75 17.33
C TRP A 90 14.10 -13.42 16.78
N ALA A 91 14.63 -14.45 17.45
CA ALA A 91 15.86 -15.11 17.01
C ALA A 91 15.60 -15.88 15.70
N THR A 92 14.47 -16.60 15.64
CA THR A 92 14.00 -17.25 14.41
C THR A 92 13.74 -16.23 13.31
N TYR A 93 13.13 -15.08 13.63
CA TYR A 93 12.91 -14.00 12.66
C TYR A 93 14.21 -13.50 12.03
N VAL A 94 15.20 -13.15 12.85
CA VAL A 94 16.49 -12.64 12.36
C VAL A 94 17.22 -13.70 11.54
N THR A 95 17.17 -14.96 11.95
CA THR A 95 17.76 -16.07 11.21
C THR A 95 17.12 -16.20 9.83
N ARG A 96 15.79 -16.18 9.75
CA ARG A 96 15.05 -16.24 8.49
C ARG A 96 15.37 -15.09 7.54
N ILE A 97 15.41 -13.86 8.07
CA ILE A 97 15.77 -12.66 7.29
C ILE A 97 17.20 -12.78 6.76
N LYS A 98 18.12 -13.30 7.57
CA LYS A 98 19.52 -13.50 7.18
C LYS A 98 19.68 -14.57 6.10
N GLU A 99 18.95 -15.68 6.20
CA GLU A 99 18.97 -16.75 5.19
C GLU A 99 18.46 -16.29 3.83
N GLN A 100 17.53 -15.33 3.82
CA GLN A 100 16.89 -14.81 2.60
C GLN A 100 17.41 -13.40 2.23
N GLU A 101 18.53 -12.97 2.80
CA GLU A 101 18.99 -11.59 2.74
C GLU A 101 19.21 -11.11 1.29
N ASP A 102 19.81 -11.95 0.44
CA ASP A 102 20.04 -11.65 -0.98
C ASP A 102 18.73 -11.38 -1.74
N LEU A 103 17.72 -12.24 -1.53
CA LEU A 103 16.38 -12.11 -2.15
C LEU A 103 15.66 -10.84 -1.68
N LEU A 104 15.84 -10.48 -0.41
CA LEU A 104 15.24 -9.29 0.19
C LEU A 104 15.96 -7.99 -0.25
N GLN A 105 17.23 -8.09 -0.64
CA GLN A 105 18.11 -6.97 -0.98
C GLN A 105 18.04 -6.54 -2.45
N ASP A 106 17.91 -7.50 -3.36
CA ASP A 106 17.98 -7.32 -4.83
C ASP A 106 16.68 -6.84 -5.48
N TRP A 107 15.68 -6.44 -4.68
CA TRP A 107 14.43 -5.95 -5.25
C TRP A 107 14.64 -4.65 -6.06
N PRO A 108 14.08 -4.52 -7.29
CA PRO A 108 14.42 -3.44 -8.20
C PRO A 108 14.18 -2.07 -7.56
N LYS A 109 15.19 -1.21 -7.64
CA LYS A 109 15.17 0.21 -7.24
C LYS A 109 14.22 1.07 -8.09
N HIS A 110 13.24 0.47 -8.77
CA HIS A 110 12.38 1.08 -9.78
C HIS A 110 10.92 1.15 -9.38
N HIS A 111 10.63 1.75 -8.23
CA HIS A 111 9.39 2.48 -8.03
C HIS A 111 9.65 3.81 -7.32
N SER A 112 10.73 4.51 -7.69
CA SER A 112 10.60 5.97 -7.66
C SER A 112 9.47 6.29 -8.62
N SER A 113 8.38 6.82 -8.05
CA SER A 113 7.31 7.56 -8.72
C SER A 113 7.60 7.75 -10.20
N GLY A 114 6.95 6.96 -11.06
CA GLY A 114 7.02 7.17 -12.50
C GLY A 114 6.61 8.61 -12.76
N HIS A 115 7.58 9.49 -12.95
CA HIS A 115 7.34 10.83 -13.43
C HIS A 115 6.80 10.64 -14.85
N VAL A 116 5.48 10.55 -14.96
CA VAL A 116 4.83 10.64 -16.26
C VAL A 116 5.15 12.04 -16.74
N SER A 117 6.05 12.12 -17.72
CA SER A 117 6.44 13.40 -18.30
C SER A 117 5.19 14.16 -18.70
N SER A 118 5.17 15.47 -18.41
CA SER A 118 4.09 16.38 -18.81
C SER A 118 3.77 16.25 -20.31
N ASP A 119 4.78 15.91 -21.11
CA ASP A 119 4.63 15.70 -22.55
C ASP A 119 3.81 14.44 -22.87
N THR A 120 4.04 13.34 -22.16
CA THR A 120 3.25 12.11 -22.29
C THR A 120 1.79 12.35 -21.90
N VAL A 121 1.54 13.10 -20.80
CA VAL A 121 0.18 13.48 -20.39
C VAL A 121 -0.50 14.35 -21.46
N ARG A 122 0.24 15.31 -22.03
CA ARG A 122 -0.26 16.20 -23.08
C ARG A 122 -0.61 15.44 -24.35
N GLU A 123 0.18 14.45 -24.73
CA GLU A 123 -0.03 13.63 -25.92
C GLU A 123 -1.25 12.70 -25.77
N VAL A 124 -1.39 12.04 -24.62
CA VAL A 124 -2.57 11.23 -24.30
C VAL A 124 -3.84 12.10 -24.30
N MET A 125 -3.79 13.31 -23.73
CA MET A 125 -4.92 14.23 -23.73
C MET A 125 -5.29 14.73 -25.14
N LYS A 126 -4.32 14.92 -26.03
CA LYS A 126 -4.58 15.22 -27.46
C LYS A 126 -5.26 14.03 -28.15
N ALA A 127 -4.79 12.82 -27.93
CA ALA A 127 -5.35 11.61 -28.52
C ALA A 127 -6.83 11.38 -28.08
N ILE A 128 -7.13 11.56 -26.79
CA ILE A 128 -8.49 11.43 -26.26
C ILE A 128 -9.44 12.47 -26.89
N LYS A 129 -8.99 13.71 -27.04
CA LYS A 129 -9.79 14.77 -27.70
C LYS A 129 -10.05 14.45 -29.17
N ALA A 130 -9.03 13.98 -29.90
CA ALA A 130 -9.17 13.59 -31.30
C ALA A 130 -10.16 12.43 -31.47
N GLU A 131 -10.10 11.43 -30.59
CA GLU A 131 -11.01 10.28 -30.60
C GLU A 131 -12.46 10.69 -30.28
N ARG A 132 -12.65 11.64 -29.36
CA ARG A 132 -13.97 12.20 -29.03
C ARG A 132 -14.59 12.98 -30.19
N HIS A 133 -13.79 13.69 -30.99
CA HIS A 133 -14.27 14.38 -32.20
C HIS A 133 -14.64 13.41 -33.33
N LYS A 134 -13.88 12.32 -33.52
CA LYS A 134 -14.22 11.28 -34.51
C LYS A 134 -15.56 10.61 -34.22
N ARG A 135 -15.85 10.33 -32.95
CA ARG A 135 -17.11 9.72 -32.51
C ARG A 135 -18.33 10.63 -32.66
N HIS A 136 -18.16 11.95 -32.56
CA HIS A 136 -19.25 12.91 -32.81
C HIS A 136 -19.48 13.20 -34.30
N GLY A 137 -18.50 12.95 -35.18
CA GLY A 137 -18.65 13.13 -36.63
C GLY A 137 -19.40 12.02 -37.36
N HIS A 138 -19.67 10.87 -36.72
CA HIS A 138 -20.34 9.71 -37.35
C HIS A 138 -21.86 9.63 -37.12
N LYS A 139 -22.48 10.60 -36.44
CA LYS A 139 -23.94 10.61 -36.19
C LYS A 139 -24.77 11.48 -37.15
N ALA A 140 -24.18 12.05 -38.20
CA ALA A 140 -24.89 12.98 -39.10
C ALA A 140 -25.41 12.36 -40.41
N ASN A 141 -25.26 11.05 -40.66
CA ASN A 141 -25.67 10.46 -41.95
C ASN A 141 -26.40 9.12 -41.79
N ALA A 142 -27.56 9.16 -41.14
CA ALA A 142 -28.50 8.03 -41.10
C ALA A 142 -29.94 8.53 -41.05
N HIS A 143 -30.36 9.35 -42.02
CA HIS A 143 -31.77 9.50 -42.36
C HIS A 143 -31.95 10.02 -43.78
N SER A 144 -31.95 9.11 -44.74
CA SER A 144 -32.53 9.30 -46.07
C SER A 144 -32.75 7.92 -46.66
N VAL A 145 -33.86 7.27 -46.30
CA VAL A 145 -34.38 6.16 -47.09
C VAL A 145 -35.86 6.42 -47.35
N ASP A 146 -36.14 6.51 -48.63
CA ASP A 146 -37.41 6.79 -49.28
C ASP A 146 -38.59 5.97 -48.74
N SER A 147 -39.69 6.68 -48.52
CA SER A 147 -41.00 6.09 -48.25
C SER A 147 -41.76 5.94 -49.56
N LYS A 148 -41.75 4.72 -50.13
CA LYS A 148 -42.76 4.28 -51.10
C LYS A 148 -43.35 2.92 -50.70
N GLY A 149 -44.52 3.01 -50.07
CA GLY A 149 -45.69 2.16 -50.27
C GLY A 149 -45.53 0.65 -50.09
N PHE A 150 -46.06 0.12 -48.98
CA PHE A 150 -46.81 -1.14 -49.02
C PHE A 150 -47.98 -1.12 -48.04
N LYS A 151 -49.16 -1.53 -48.53
CA LYS A 151 -50.47 -1.39 -47.89
C LYS A 151 -50.73 -2.53 -46.88
N SER A 152 -51.30 -2.14 -45.74
CA SER A 152 -52.42 -2.74 -44.99
C SER A 152 -52.75 -4.24 -45.14
N LYS A 153 -52.81 -4.95 -44.00
CA LYS A 153 -54.04 -5.63 -43.56
C LYS A 153 -54.01 -6.02 -42.06
N ARG A 154 -55.04 -5.57 -41.35
CA ARG A 154 -55.45 -5.99 -40.00
C ARG A 154 -55.93 -7.46 -39.98
N LYS A 155 -55.63 -8.16 -38.88
CA LYS A 155 -56.49 -9.17 -38.21
C LYS A 155 -56.25 -8.97 -36.71
N GLN A 156 -57.12 -8.24 -36.02
CA GLN A 156 -58.32 -8.69 -35.30
C GLN A 156 -58.02 -9.69 -34.16
N SER A 157 -58.42 -9.24 -32.99
CA SER A 157 -58.35 -9.78 -31.63
C SER A 157 -58.88 -11.21 -31.48
N ASP A 158 -58.31 -11.93 -30.51
CA ASP A 158 -59.15 -12.74 -29.63
C ASP A 158 -58.65 -12.67 -28.18
N THR A 159 -59.60 -12.31 -27.32
CA THR A 159 -59.57 -12.34 -25.86
C THR A 159 -59.60 -13.78 -25.34
N PHE A 160 -58.84 -14.08 -24.29
CA PHE A 160 -59.34 -15.01 -23.28
C PHE A 160 -58.78 -14.73 -21.87
N LYS A 161 -59.69 -14.87 -20.92
CA LYS A 161 -59.61 -14.63 -19.47
C LYS A 161 -58.74 -15.68 -18.77
N GLY A 162 -58.28 -15.33 -17.56
CA GLY A 162 -58.66 -16.16 -16.42
C GLY A 162 -57.58 -16.47 -15.38
N TYR A 163 -57.81 -15.93 -14.18
CA TYR A 163 -57.48 -16.44 -12.83
C TYR A 163 -55.98 -16.59 -12.48
N GLY A 164 -55.51 -16.24 -11.29
CA GLY A 164 -56.14 -15.87 -10.05
C GLY A 164 -55.08 -15.96 -8.94
N VAL A 165 -55.14 -14.98 -8.05
CA VAL A 165 -54.41 -14.86 -6.78
C VAL A 165 -54.50 -16.15 -5.96
N LEU A 166 -53.38 -16.57 -5.34
CA LEU A 166 -53.19 -16.64 -3.88
C LEU A 166 -51.69 -16.68 -3.57
#